data_AF-A0A932N6G2-F1
#
_entry.id   AF-A0A932N6G2-F1
#
_cell.length_a   1.000
_cell.length_b   1.000
_cell.length_c   1.000
_cell.angle_alpha   90.00
_cell.angle_beta   90.00
_cell.angle_gamma   90.00
#
_symmetry.space_group_name_H-M   'P 1'
#
loop_
_entity.id
_entity.type
_entity.pdbx_description
1 polymer ?
#
loop_
_entity_poly.entity_id
_entity_poly.type
_entity_poly.pdbx_seq_one_letter_code
_entity_poly.pdbx_strand_id
1 'polypeptide(L)'
;MRTALAGAGKTVGHLLVAALIAVLLSAVALTAIARVQWPAFPSSNQLHALTTVGQFACLAALLGAGMLWRRGKQLLARLTAVVFLVAFVLATLAMPLGATKLYLFGISVDQQFRTEYLTRFT
;
A
#
# COMPACT_ATOMS: atom_id res chain seq x y z
N MET A 1 19.98 34.34 5.18
CA MET A 1 19.54 33.85 3.85
C MET A 1 20.35 32.64 3.34
N ARG A 2 21.69 32.70 3.26
CA ARG A 2 22.52 31.59 2.75
C ARG A 2 22.37 30.24 3.50
N THR A 3 22.22 30.27 4.82
CA THR A 3 22.00 29.08 5.66
C THR A 3 20.63 28.43 5.43
N ALA A 4 19.60 29.24 5.17
CA ALA A 4 18.26 28.75 4.84
C ALA A 4 18.22 28.07 3.46
N LEU A 5 18.89 28.64 2.46
CA LEU A 5 19.03 28.05 1.12
C LEU A 5 19.82 26.74 1.14
N ALA A 6 20.91 26.68 1.93
CA ALA A 6 21.68 25.45 2.12
C ALA A 6 20.89 24.35 2.85
N GLY A 7 20.02 24.73 3.80
CA GLY A 7 19.08 23.83 4.44
C GLY A 7 18.02 23.30 3.47
N ALA A 8 17.47 24.17 2.63
CA ALA A 8 16.49 23.81 1.61
C ALA A 8 17.05 22.78 0.61
N GLY A 9 18.28 22.98 0.13
CA GLY A 9 18.94 22.03 -0.79
C GLY A 9 19.09 20.62 -0.21
N LYS A 10 19.45 20.51 1.07
CA LYS A 10 19.54 19.21 1.76
C LYS A 10 18.19 18.53 1.90
N THR A 11 17.14 19.29 2.22
CA THR A 11 15.78 18.76 2.31
C THR A 11 15.29 18.25 0.95
N VAL A 12 15.51 19.02 -0.12
CA VAL A 12 15.18 18.58 -1.49
C VAL A 12 15.91 17.28 -1.82
N GLY A 13 17.20 17.18 -1.51
CA GLY A 13 17.97 15.95 -1.71
C GLY A 13 17.36 14.74 -0.98
N HIS A 14 16.96 14.90 0.28
CA HIS A 14 16.29 13.83 1.03
C HIS A 14 14.94 13.45 0.43
N LEU A 15 14.15 14.43 -0.03
CA LEU A 15 12.85 14.16 -0.66
C LEU A 15 13.00 13.44 -2.00
N LEU A 16 14.00 13.79 -2.80
CA LEU A 16 14.30 13.07 -4.05
C LEU A 16 14.68 11.62 -3.80
N VAL A 17 15.53 11.36 -2.80
CA VAL A 17 15.90 10.00 -2.42
C VAL A 17 14.67 9.22 -1.90
N ALA A 18 13.83 9.85 -1.07
CA ALA A 18 12.60 9.23 -0.58
C ALA A 18 11.62 8.91 -1.73
N ALA A 19 11.49 9.81 -2.71
CA ALA A 19 10.67 9.60 -3.90
C ALA A 19 11.20 8.45 -4.76
N LEU A 20 12.51 8.35 -4.96
CA LEU A 20 13.12 7.22 -5.68
C LEU A 20 12.85 5.89 -4.97
N ILE A 21 13.03 5.84 -3.63
CA ILE A 21 12.69 4.65 -2.83
C ILE A 21 11.21 4.30 -3.00
N ALA A 22 10.32 5.28 -2.95
CA ALA A 22 8.88 5.08 -3.12
C ALA A 22 8.53 4.50 -4.50
N VAL A 23 9.12 5.03 -5.57
CA VAL A 23 8.92 4.53 -6.93
C VAL A 23 9.37 3.08 -7.05
N LEU A 24 10.59 2.76 -6.57
CA LEU A 24 11.14 1.41 -6.64
C LEU A 24 10.30 0.40 -5.86
N LEU A 25 9.96 0.71 -4.61
CA LEU A 25 9.12 -0.16 -3.77
C LEU A 25 7.72 -0.34 -4.37
N SER A 26 7.13 0.74 -4.91
CA SER A 26 5.81 0.66 -5.54
C SER A 26 5.84 -0.20 -6.80
N ALA A 27 6.86 -0.07 -7.65
CA ALA A 27 7.01 -0.89 -8.85
C ALA A 27 7.13 -2.38 -8.51
N VAL A 28 7.96 -2.73 -7.52
CA VAL A 28 8.13 -4.10 -7.03
C VAL A 28 6.81 -4.64 -6.46
N ALA A 29 6.16 -3.87 -5.57
CA ALA A 29 4.92 -4.29 -4.93
C ALA A 29 3.78 -4.44 -5.93
N LEU A 30 3.57 -3.48 -6.84
CA LEU A 30 2.54 -3.57 -7.88
C LEU A 30 2.78 -4.77 -8.80
N THR A 31 4.04 -5.04 -9.15
CA THR A 31 4.39 -6.23 -9.94
C THR A 31 4.03 -7.49 -9.17
N ALA A 32 4.37 -7.60 -7.89
CA ALA A 32 4.03 -8.75 -7.06
C ALA A 32 2.51 -8.93 -6.90
N ILE A 33 1.78 -7.86 -6.59
CA ILE A 33 0.32 -7.86 -6.45
C ILE A 33 -0.34 -8.34 -7.75
N ALA A 34 0.16 -7.89 -8.91
CA ALA A 34 -0.38 -8.29 -10.20
C ALA A 34 -0.14 -9.76 -10.57
N ARG A 35 0.77 -10.48 -9.88
CA ARG A 35 1.03 -11.92 -10.11
C ARG A 35 0.14 -12.84 -9.27
N VAL A 36 -0.56 -12.31 -8.26
CA VAL A 36 -1.41 -13.09 -7.36
C VAL A 36 -2.87 -13.00 -7.80
N GLN A 37 -3.56 -14.15 -7.81
CA GLN A 37 -5.01 -14.21 -8.05
C GLN A 37 -5.73 -13.91 -6.75
N TRP A 38 -6.20 -12.68 -6.57
CA TRP A 38 -6.89 -12.27 -5.36
C TRP A 38 -8.39 -12.58 -5.43
N PRO A 39 -9.00 -13.11 -4.35
CA PRO A 39 -10.43 -13.40 -4.33
C PRO A 39 -11.25 -12.11 -4.31
N ALA A 40 -12.41 -12.08 -4.97
CA ALA A 40 -13.25 -10.89 -4.94
C ALA A 40 -13.86 -10.66 -3.54
N PHE A 41 -14.02 -9.38 -3.16
CA PHE A 41 -14.60 -8.97 -1.87
C PHE A 41 -15.93 -9.64 -1.47
N PRO A 42 -16.88 -9.94 -2.39
CA PRO A 42 -18.17 -10.53 -1.99
C PRO A 42 -18.07 -11.98 -1.48
N SER A 43 -17.04 -12.73 -1.88
CA SER A 43 -16.88 -14.14 -1.52
C SER A 43 -15.81 -14.38 -0.46
N SER A 44 -14.99 -13.37 -0.12
CA SER A 44 -13.86 -13.55 0.80
C SER A 44 -13.37 -12.24 1.42
N ASN A 45 -13.27 -12.21 2.76
CA ASN A 45 -12.67 -11.11 3.51
C ASN A 45 -11.14 -11.15 3.57
N GLN A 46 -10.48 -12.03 2.81
CA GLN A 46 -9.02 -12.22 2.86
C GLN A 46 -8.25 -10.93 2.52
N LEU A 47 -8.66 -10.20 1.48
CA LEU A 47 -8.06 -8.91 1.11
C LEU A 47 -8.29 -7.82 2.14
N HIS A 48 -9.47 -7.79 2.76
CA HIS A 48 -9.76 -6.87 3.87
C HIS A 48 -8.85 -7.16 5.06
N ALA A 49 -8.72 -8.44 5.45
CA ALA A 49 -7.84 -8.85 6.52
C ALA A 49 -6.38 -8.50 6.21
N LEU A 50 -5.91 -8.79 4.99
CA LEU A 50 -4.54 -8.51 4.57
C LEU A 50 -4.23 -7.00 4.55
N THR A 51 -5.17 -6.19 4.05
CA THR A 51 -5.05 -4.72 4.04
C THR A 51 -4.97 -4.18 5.46
N THR A 52 -5.89 -4.60 6.34
CA THR A 52 -5.92 -4.15 7.74
C THR A 52 -4.66 -4.55 8.49
N VAL A 53 -4.25 -5.82 8.41
CA VAL A 53 -3.02 -6.28 9.06
C VAL A 53 -1.79 -5.55 8.50
N GLY A 54 -1.73 -5.35 7.18
CA GLY A 54 -0.66 -4.58 6.54
C GLY A 54 -0.58 -3.15 7.03
N GLN A 55 -1.72 -2.46 7.13
CA GLN A 55 -1.82 -1.11 7.67
C GLN A 55 -1.38 -1.05 9.13
N PHE A 56 -1.87 -1.94 9.98
CA PHE A 56 -1.48 -2.03 11.39
C PHE A 56 0.01 -2.29 11.56
N ALA A 57 0.57 -3.23 10.81
CA ALA A 57 2.00 -3.54 10.83
C ALA A 57 2.85 -2.32 10.42
N CYS A 58 2.41 -1.58 9.39
CA CYS A 58 3.09 -0.36 8.97
C CYS A 58 3.03 0.73 10.05
N LEU A 59 1.87 0.95 10.68
CA LEU A 59 1.73 1.91 11.78
C LEU A 59 2.63 1.53 12.97
N ALA A 60 2.67 0.26 13.35
CA ALA A 60 3.55 -0.24 14.41
C ALA A 60 5.03 0.02 14.07
N ALA A 61 5.44 -0.21 12.81
CA ALA A 61 6.80 0.05 12.36
C ALA A 61 7.13 1.56 12.34
N LEU A 62 6.18 2.43 11.99
CA LEU A 62 6.34 3.89 12.06
C LEU A 62 6.51 4.38 13.50
N LEU A 63 5.75 3.82 14.45
CA LEU A 63 5.98 4.06 15.88
C LEU A 63 7.38 3.59 16.31
N GLY A 64 7.79 2.41 15.82
CA GLY A 64 9.15 1.89 15.99
C GLY A 64 10.23 2.81 15.44
N ALA A 65 10.00 3.47 14.30
CA ALA A 65 10.91 4.47 13.74
C ALA A 65 11.07 5.67 14.69
N GLY A 66 9.99 6.13 15.33
CA GLY A 66 10.02 7.15 16.38
C GLY A 66 10.85 6.71 17.59
N MET A 67 10.71 5.45 18.02
CA MET A 67 11.54 4.90 19.11
C MET A 67 13.02 4.84 18.72
N LEU A 68 13.32 4.46 17.48
CA LEU A 68 14.69 4.39 16.95
C LEU A 68 15.33 5.79 16.90
N TRP A 69 14.55 6.80 16.53
CA TRP A 69 14.97 8.19 16.55
C TRP A 69 15.36 8.63 17.97
N ARG A 70 14.51 8.33 18.97
CA ARG A 70 14.79 8.64 20.38
C ARG A 70 16.04 7.94 20.92
N ARG A 71 16.40 6.78 20.37
CA ARG A 71 17.63 6.03 20.69
C ARG A 71 18.87 6.52 19.92
N GLY A 72 18.78 7.65 19.21
CA GLY A 72 19.90 8.24 18.46
C GLY A 72 20.18 7.56 17.11
N LYS A 73 19.42 6.53 16.72
CA LYS A 73 19.62 5.79 15.47
C LYS A 73 18.90 6.48 14.30
N GLN A 74 19.29 7.73 14.02
CA GLN A 74 18.57 8.63 13.10
C GLN A 74 18.48 8.10 11.66
N LEU A 75 19.56 7.49 11.14
CA LEU A 75 19.55 6.95 9.78
C LEU A 75 18.53 5.82 9.64
N LEU A 76 18.56 4.86 10.55
CA LEU A 76 17.62 3.75 10.57
C LEU A 76 16.19 4.25 10.77
N ALA A 77 15.97 5.23 11.66
CA ALA A 77 14.66 5.83 11.86
C ALA A 77 14.09 6.43 10.57
N ARG A 78 14.91 7.17 9.80
CA ARG A 78 14.50 7.76 8.52
C ARG A 78 14.19 6.70 7.48
N LEU A 79 15.05 5.69 7.34
CA LEU A 79 14.83 4.60 6.37
C LEU A 79 13.57 3.82 6.71
N THR A 80 13.38 3.43 7.98
CA THR A 80 12.15 2.78 8.45
C THR A 80 10.93 3.66 8.17
N ALA A 81 10.99 4.96 8.47
CA ALA A 81 9.88 5.86 8.22
C ALA A 81 9.50 5.92 6.72
N VAL A 82 10.48 6.09 5.84
CA VAL A 82 10.23 6.16 4.39
C VAL A 82 9.66 4.84 3.85
N VAL A 83 10.29 3.71 4.19
CA VAL A 83 9.87 2.40 3.69
C VAL A 83 8.45 2.05 4.15
N PHE A 84 8.15 2.23 5.44
CA PHE A 84 6.85 1.84 5.99
C PHE A 84 5.74 2.85 5.67
N LEU A 85 6.07 4.11 5.38
CA LEU A 85 5.09 5.06 4.84
C LEU A 85 4.66 4.65 3.43
N VAL A 86 5.61 4.26 2.57
CA VAL A 86 5.31 3.75 1.24
C VAL A 86 4.50 2.46 1.32
N ALA A 87 4.92 1.52 2.18
CA ALA A 87 4.21 0.26 2.40
C ALA A 87 2.77 0.49 2.90
N PHE A 88 2.54 1.48 3.77
CA PHE A 88 1.21 1.85 4.24
C PHE A 88 0.30 2.32 3.10
N VAL A 89 0.83 3.17 2.21
CA VAL A 89 0.10 3.64 1.01
C VAL A 89 -0.24 2.46 0.09
N LEU A 90 0.71 1.54 -0.14
CA LEU A 90 0.50 0.36 -0.97
C LEU A 90 -0.53 -0.60 -0.34
N ALA A 91 -0.48 -0.84 0.96
CA ALA A 91 -1.48 -1.64 1.66
C ALA A 91 -2.87 -1.00 1.58
N THR A 92 -2.95 0.33 1.62
CA THR A 92 -4.23 1.07 1.60
C THR A 92 -4.84 1.17 0.20
N LEU A 93 -4.02 1.31 -0.84
CA LEU A 93 -4.50 1.57 -2.20
C LEU A 93 -4.23 0.40 -3.14
N ALA A 94 -2.96 -0.02 -3.27
CA ALA A 94 -2.56 -1.01 -4.26
C ALA A 94 -3.16 -2.40 -3.97
N MET A 95 -3.21 -2.81 -2.70
CA MET A 95 -3.80 -4.10 -2.32
C MET A 95 -5.30 -4.19 -2.66
N PRO A 96 -6.16 -3.24 -2.24
CA PRO A 96 -7.57 -3.24 -2.65
C PRO A 96 -7.77 -3.18 -4.17
N LEU A 97 -6.95 -2.39 -4.88
CA LEU A 97 -6.99 -2.30 -6.35
C LEU A 97 -6.51 -3.58 -7.04
N GLY A 98 -5.69 -4.41 -6.40
CA GLY A 98 -5.27 -5.70 -6.94
C GLY A 98 -6.43 -6.67 -7.18
N ALA A 99 -7.52 -6.51 -6.44
CA ALA A 99 -8.71 -7.37 -6.50
C ALA A 99 -9.69 -6.99 -7.62
N THR A 100 -9.54 -5.82 -8.25
CA THR A 100 -10.53 -5.29 -9.21
C THR A 100 -10.31 -5.75 -10.65
N LYS A 101 -9.28 -6.56 -10.92
CA LYS A 101 -8.98 -7.11 -12.26
C LYS A 101 -10.10 -7.99 -12.85
N LEU A 102 -10.98 -8.53 -12.02
CA LEU A 102 -12.13 -9.38 -12.38
C LEU A 102 -13.48 -8.68 -12.19
N TYR A 103 -13.48 -7.35 -12.05
CA TYR A 103 -14.69 -6.57 -11.79
C TYR A 103 -15.53 -6.45 -13.08
N LEU A 104 -16.35 -7.45 -13.38
CA LEU A 104 -17.48 -7.34 -14.30
C LEU A 104 -18.56 -6.46 -13.65
N PHE A 105 -18.32 -5.14 -13.58
CA PHE A 105 -19.22 -4.15 -12.97
C PHE A 105 -19.71 -4.49 -11.53
N GLY A 106 -18.94 -5.25 -10.76
CA GLY A 106 -19.23 -5.52 -9.35
C GLY A 106 -20.11 -6.73 -9.07
N ILE A 107 -20.36 -7.56 -10.07
CA ILE A 107 -21.12 -8.80 -9.92
C ILE A 107 -20.13 -9.95 -9.70
N SER A 108 -20.17 -10.60 -8.53
CA SER A 108 -19.41 -11.83 -8.30
C SER A 108 -19.94 -12.96 -9.19
N VAL A 109 -19.14 -13.98 -9.49
CA VAL A 109 -19.58 -15.12 -10.31
C VAL A 109 -20.86 -15.76 -9.76
N ASP A 110 -21.00 -15.86 -8.44
CA ASP A 110 -22.24 -16.31 -7.79
C ASP A 110 -23.41 -15.33 -7.96
N GLN A 111 -23.15 -14.03 -7.95
CA GLN A 111 -24.17 -13.02 -8.25
C GLN A 111 -24.55 -13.05 -9.74
N GLN A 112 -23.60 -13.31 -10.65
CA GLN A 112 -23.86 -13.46 -12.07
C GLN A 112 -24.73 -14.68 -12.33
N PHE A 113 -24.44 -15.82 -11.72
CA PHE A 113 -25.28 -17.01 -11.81
C PHE A 113 -26.65 -16.79 -11.19
N ARG A 114 -26.77 -16.07 -10.06
CA ARG A 114 -28.08 -15.74 -9.47
C ARG A 114 -28.90 -14.81 -10.35
N THR A 115 -28.28 -13.79 -10.94
CA THR A 115 -28.95 -12.91 -11.90
C THR A 115 -29.36 -13.66 -13.16
N GLU A 116 -28.47 -14.48 -13.72
CA GLU A 116 -28.76 -15.30 -14.91
C GLU A 116 -29.86 -16.34 -14.65
N TYR A 117 -29.88 -16.95 -13.46
CA TYR A 117 -30.94 -17.87 -13.07
C TYR A 117 -32.29 -17.17 -13.03
N LEU A 118 -32.37 -15.97 -12.44
CA LEU A 118 -33.62 -15.23 -12.32
C LEU A 118 -34.11 -14.65 -13.67
N THR A 119 -33.21 -14.25 -14.57
CA THR A 119 -33.58 -13.71 -15.89
C THR A 119 -34.01 -14.78 -16.89
N ARG A 120 -33.69 -16.06 -16.67
CA ARG A 120 -34.17 -17.17 -17.52
C ARG A 120 -35.64 -17.56 -17.26
N PHE A 121 -36.27 -17.07 -16.20
CA PHE A 121 -37.69 -17.35 -15.87
C PHE A 121 -38.67 -16.22 -16.20
N THR A 122 -38.19 -15.12 -16.81
CA THR A 122 -38.98 -13.96 -17.26
C THR A 122 -38.79 -13.76 -18.75
#